data_AF-A0AAU2LC52-F1
#
_entry.id   AF-A0AAU2LC52-F1
#
_cell.length_a   1.000
_cell.length_b   1.000
_cell.length_c   1.000
_cell.angle_alpha   90.00
_cell.angle_beta   90.00
_cell.angle_gamma   90.00
#
_symmetry.space_group_name_H-M   'P 1'
#
loop_
_entity.id
_entity.type
_entity.pdbx_description
1 polymer ?
#
loop_
_entity_poly.entity_id
_entity_poly.type
_entity_poly.pdbx_seq_one_letter_code
_entity_poly.pdbx_strand_id
1 'polypeptide(L)'
;MTSPVLIGQMQCSVTADLIDLRRRQIRIYNKLALRPAVGTAELRRELIRLSCLISAHPYWAEHGWSMAGRVELVRAARSGPDGVRELVMHWNGEEFVVIGPKASEAGP
;
A
#
# COMPACT_ATOMS: atom_id res chain seq x y z
N MET A 1 25.55 -22.10 14.69
CA MET A 1 25.30 -20.98 15.62
C MET A 1 24.92 -19.76 14.78
N THR A 2 23.62 -19.56 14.53
CA THR A 2 23.15 -18.45 13.71
C THR A 2 23.07 -17.20 14.58
N SER A 3 23.81 -16.16 14.22
CA SER A 3 23.93 -14.94 15.00
C SER A 3 22.58 -14.19 15.06
N PRO A 4 22.04 -13.88 16.25
CA PRO A 4 20.71 -13.26 16.40
C PRO A 4 20.61 -11.87 15.76
N VAL A 5 21.75 -11.20 15.53
CA VAL A 5 21.80 -9.89 14.85
C VAL A 5 21.38 -10.00 13.39
N LEU A 6 21.76 -11.07 12.68
CA LEU A 6 21.42 -11.24 11.27
C LEU A 6 19.92 -11.50 11.07
N ILE A 7 19.29 -12.20 12.01
CA ILE A 7 17.85 -12.50 11.96
C ILE A 7 17.03 -11.20 12.13
N GLY A 8 17.40 -10.34 13.09
CA GLY A 8 16.72 -9.06 13.30
C GLY A 8 16.84 -8.08 12.12
N GLN A 9 18.04 -8.00 11.50
CA GLN A 9 18.27 -7.12 10.34
C GLN A 9 17.51 -7.61 9.09
N MET A 10 17.51 -8.92 8.85
CA MET A 10 16.80 -9.51 7.72
C MET A 10 15.28 -9.31 7.86
N GLN A 11 14.74 -9.44 9.08
CA GLN A 11 13.33 -9.18 9.36
C GLN A 11 12.92 -7.71 9.12
N CYS A 12 13.77 -6.75 9.51
CA CYS A 12 13.53 -5.33 9.23
C CYS A 12 13.53 -5.02 7.72
N SER A 13 14.44 -5.64 6.95
CA SER A 13 14.46 -5.45 5.49
C SER A 13 13.26 -6.07 4.77
N VAL A 14 12.83 -7.27 5.18
CA VAL A 14 11.69 -7.99 4.59
C VAL A 14 10.38 -7.24 4.89
N THR A 15 10.22 -6.71 6.09
CA THR A 15 9.04 -5.90 6.45
C THR A 15 9.03 -4.55 5.73
N ALA A 16 10.19 -3.90 5.56
CA ALA A 16 10.31 -2.66 4.79
C ALA A 16 9.95 -2.84 3.31
N ASP A 17 10.44 -3.91 2.66
CA ASP A 17 10.12 -4.19 1.25
C ASP A 17 8.62 -4.42 1.04
N LEU A 18 7.97 -5.18 1.93
CA LEU A 18 6.52 -5.38 1.89
C LEU A 18 5.74 -4.07 2.03
N ILE A 19 6.18 -3.17 2.92
CA ILE A 19 5.58 -1.85 3.08
C ILE A 19 5.74 -1.01 1.79
N ASP A 20 6.90 -1.07 1.15
CA ASP A 20 7.16 -0.33 -0.10
C ASP A 20 6.38 -0.88 -1.29
N LEU A 21 6.21 -2.20 -1.39
CA LEU A 21 5.30 -2.83 -2.35
C LEU A 21 3.87 -2.33 -2.14
N ARG A 22 3.39 -2.26 -0.90
CA ARG A 22 2.05 -1.73 -0.60
C ARG A 22 1.93 -0.25 -0.94
N ARG A 23 2.93 0.58 -0.61
CA ARG A 23 2.98 2.00 -0.98
C ARG A 23 2.90 2.19 -2.50
N ARG A 24 3.67 1.40 -3.26
CA ARG A 24 3.63 1.43 -4.72
C ARG A 24 2.26 1.03 -5.25
N GLN A 25 1.63 0.02 -4.67
CA GLN A 25 0.26 -0.39 -5.03
C GLN A 25 -0.76 0.73 -4.80
N ILE A 26 -0.69 1.43 -3.66
CA ILE A 26 -1.55 2.59 -3.35
C ILE A 26 -1.33 3.71 -4.39
N ARG A 27 -0.09 4.02 -4.75
CA ARG A 27 0.21 5.03 -5.79
C ARG A 27 -0.40 4.67 -7.15
N ILE A 28 -0.40 3.38 -7.52
CA ILE A 28 -1.02 2.92 -8.78
C ILE A 28 -2.54 3.03 -8.71
N TYR A 29 -3.17 2.64 -7.59
CA TYR A 29 -4.59 2.86 -7.37
C TYR A 29 -4.97 4.34 -7.49
N ASN A 30 -4.20 5.24 -6.86
CA ASN A 30 -4.44 6.67 -6.95
C ASN A 30 -4.32 7.18 -8.39
N LYS A 31 -3.33 6.72 -9.17
CA LYS A 31 -3.18 7.09 -10.58
C LYS A 31 -4.34 6.58 -11.44
N LEU A 32 -4.86 5.39 -11.15
CA LEU A 32 -6.03 4.82 -11.82
C LEU A 32 -7.30 5.61 -11.47
N ALA A 33 -7.45 6.02 -10.21
CA ALA A 33 -8.58 6.82 -9.73
C ALA A 33 -8.64 8.20 -10.39
N LEU A 34 -7.49 8.79 -10.73
CA LEU A 34 -7.40 10.14 -11.29
C LEU A 34 -7.45 10.20 -12.84
N ARG A 35 -7.39 9.06 -13.55
CA ARG A 35 -7.29 9.06 -15.03
C ARG A 35 -8.56 8.52 -15.70
N PRO A 36 -9.11 9.21 -16.71
CA PRO A 36 -10.15 8.64 -17.57
C PRO A 36 -9.60 7.39 -18.29
N ALA A 37 -10.47 6.42 -18.57
CA ALA A 37 -10.14 5.01 -18.82
C ALA A 37 -9.10 4.72 -19.95
N VAL A 38 -8.82 5.68 -20.84
CA VAL A 38 -7.86 5.52 -21.94
C VAL A 38 -6.40 5.55 -21.44
N GLY A 39 -5.58 4.59 -21.88
CA GLY A 39 -4.15 4.56 -21.54
C GLY A 39 -3.80 4.01 -20.14
N THR A 40 -4.73 3.31 -19.48
CA THR A 40 -4.55 2.75 -18.12
C THR A 40 -4.07 1.30 -18.10
N ALA A 41 -3.87 0.67 -19.27
CA ALA A 41 -3.49 -0.76 -19.37
C ALA A 41 -2.18 -1.08 -18.64
N GLU A 42 -1.17 -0.21 -18.74
CA GLU A 42 0.11 -0.40 -18.06
C GLU A 42 -0.04 -0.31 -16.53
N LEU A 43 -0.85 0.63 -16.04
CA LEU A 43 -1.16 0.75 -14.62
C LEU A 43 -1.90 -0.48 -14.09
N ARG A 44 -2.82 -1.06 -14.87
CA ARG A 44 -3.53 -2.30 -14.50
C ARG A 44 -2.58 -3.50 -14.46
N ARG A 45 -1.67 -3.64 -15.43
CA ARG A 45 -0.64 -4.69 -15.42
C ARG A 45 0.26 -4.60 -14.20
N GLU A 46 0.75 -3.39 -13.91
CA GLU A 46 1.58 -3.16 -12.74
C GLU A 46 0.82 -3.43 -11.43
N LEU A 47 -0.47 -3.09 -11.36
CA LEU A 47 -1.30 -3.39 -10.20
C LEU A 47 -1.43 -4.90 -9.95
N ILE A 48 -1.64 -5.69 -11.01
CA ILE A 48 -1.70 -7.16 -10.92
C ILE A 48 -0.36 -7.70 -10.43
N ARG A 49 0.75 -7.25 -11.02
CA ARG A 49 2.10 -7.66 -10.63
C ARG A 49 2.36 -7.38 -9.15
N LEU A 50 2.05 -6.18 -8.67
CA LEU A 50 2.22 -5.80 -7.26
C LEU A 50 1.33 -6.63 -6.33
N SER A 51 0.11 -6.94 -6.77
CA SER A 51 -0.79 -7.79 -5.98
C SER A 51 -0.25 -9.21 -5.84
N CYS A 52 0.33 -9.78 -6.89
CA CYS A 52 1.02 -11.06 -6.84
C CYS A 52 2.24 -11.02 -5.91
N LEU A 53 3.08 -9.99 -6.02
CA LEU A 53 4.27 -9.83 -5.18
C LEU A 53 3.92 -9.69 -3.69
N ILE A 54 2.90 -8.91 -3.36
CA ILE A 54 2.43 -8.77 -1.99
C ILE A 54 1.89 -10.10 -1.47
N SER A 55 1.05 -10.80 -2.24
CA SER A 55 0.46 -12.08 -1.79
C SER A 55 1.49 -13.20 -1.66
N ALA A 56 2.52 -13.22 -2.52
CA ALA A 56 3.59 -14.22 -2.48
C ALA A 56 4.75 -13.84 -1.53
N HIS A 57 4.63 -12.75 -0.78
CA HIS A 57 5.74 -12.23 0.00
C HIS A 57 6.14 -13.18 1.14
N PRO A 58 7.44 -13.45 1.37
CA PRO A 58 7.92 -14.42 2.37
C PRO A 58 7.42 -14.16 3.79
N TYR A 59 7.19 -12.89 4.14
CA TYR A 59 6.59 -12.48 5.42
C TYR A 59 5.31 -13.28 5.75
N TRP A 60 4.45 -13.55 4.76
CA TRP A 60 3.19 -14.27 4.99
C TRP A 60 3.36 -15.76 5.21
N ALA A 61 4.45 -16.35 4.71
CA ALA A 61 4.77 -17.75 4.98
C ALA A 61 5.14 -17.96 6.46
N GLU A 62 5.76 -16.95 7.07
CA GLU A 62 6.19 -16.98 8.47
C GLU A 62 5.12 -16.48 9.45
N HIS A 63 4.39 -15.41 9.09
CA HIS A 63 3.44 -14.73 9.99
C HIS A 63 1.98 -15.12 9.73
N GLY A 64 1.72 -15.86 8.65
CA GLY A 64 0.38 -16.20 8.19
C GLY A 64 -0.33 -15.04 7.50
N TRP A 65 -1.08 -15.35 6.45
CA TRP A 65 -1.96 -14.38 5.82
C TRP A 65 -3.21 -14.15 6.68
N SER A 66 -3.41 -12.92 7.19
CA SER A 66 -4.56 -12.56 8.02
C SER A 66 -5.12 -11.16 7.69
N MET A 67 -6.41 -10.94 7.97
CA MET A 67 -7.01 -9.61 7.78
C MET A 67 -6.37 -8.57 8.71
N ALA A 68 -6.02 -8.94 9.94
CA ALA A 68 -5.29 -8.08 10.86
C ALA A 68 -3.93 -7.67 10.29
N GLY A 69 -3.16 -8.63 9.75
CA GLY A 69 -1.87 -8.36 9.10
C GLY A 69 -1.99 -7.44 7.89
N ARG A 70 -3.06 -7.56 7.10
CA ARG A 70 -3.35 -6.63 6.00
C ARG A 70 -3.66 -5.22 6.50
N VAL A 71 -4.43 -5.08 7.58
CA VAL A 71 -4.74 -3.78 8.19
C VAL A 71 -3.47 -3.11 8.69
N GLU A 72 -2.60 -3.85 9.38
CA GLU A 72 -1.31 -3.32 9.84
C GLU A 72 -0.40 -2.93 8.67
N LEU A 73 -0.35 -3.72 7.61
CA LEU A 73 0.39 -3.36 6.40
C LEU A 73 -0.14 -2.05 5.77
N VAL A 74 -1.45 -1.85 5.74
CA VAL A 74 -2.06 -0.60 5.26
C VAL A 74 -1.69 0.58 6.18
N ARG A 75 -1.76 0.40 7.50
CA ARG A 75 -1.36 1.42 8.48
C ARG A 75 0.11 1.80 8.28
N ALA A 76 1.00 0.82 8.21
CA ALA A 76 2.43 1.02 8.01
C ALA A 76 2.74 1.74 6.68
N ALA A 77 2.05 1.37 5.59
CA ALA A 77 2.22 2.02 4.29
C ALA A 77 1.74 3.50 4.28
N ARG A 78 0.77 3.84 5.13
CA ARG A 78 0.24 5.22 5.28
C ARG A 78 1.08 6.07 6.24
N SER A 79 1.83 5.45 7.14
CA SER A 79 2.66 6.09 8.15
C SER A 79 4.10 6.31 7.68
N GLY A 80 4.81 7.22 8.35
CA GLY A 80 6.21 7.56 8.07
C GLY A 80 6.40 8.67 7.01
N PRO A 81 7.65 9.08 6.76
CA PRO A 81 7.97 10.21 5.88
C PRO A 81 7.54 9.98 4.42
N ASP A 82 7.53 8.73 3.95
CA ASP A 82 7.07 8.34 2.61
C ASP A 82 5.66 7.73 2.61
N GLY A 83 4.89 7.96 3.69
CA GLY A 83 3.53 7.45 3.86
C GLY A 83 2.64 7.83 2.68
N VAL A 84 2.04 6.82 2.02
CA VAL A 84 1.15 7.05 0.88
C VAL A 84 -0.30 6.94 1.34
N ARG A 85 -1.05 8.03 1.19
CA ARG A 85 -2.49 8.03 1.45
C ARG A 85 -3.25 7.57 0.22
N GLU A 86 -4.17 6.64 0.44
CA GLU A 86 -5.06 6.11 -0.59
C GLU A 86 -6.18 7.12 -0.85
N LEU A 87 -6.42 7.43 -2.12
CA LEU A 87 -7.56 8.25 -2.54
C LEU A 87 -8.83 7.44 -2.35
N VAL A 88 -9.79 8.00 -1.63
CA VAL A 88 -11.10 7.36 -1.44
C VAL A 88 -12.05 7.94 -2.45
N MET A 89 -12.57 7.08 -3.34
CA MET A 89 -13.71 7.46 -4.17
C MET A 89 -14.96 7.38 -3.31
N HIS A 90 -15.64 8.51 -3.17
CA HIS A 90 -16.91 8.61 -2.48
C HIS A 90 -18.01 8.93 -3.49
N TRP A 91 -19.09 8.16 -3.45
CA TRP A 91 -20.30 8.48 -4.19
C TRP A 91 -21.13 9.47 -3.36
N ASN A 92 -21.37 10.68 -3.88
CA ASN A 92 -22.11 11.74 -3.16
C ASN A 92 -23.63 11.75 -3.45
N GLY A 93 -24.12 10.84 -4.30
CA GLY A 93 -25.51 10.82 -4.77
C GLY A 93 -25.67 11.21 -6.25
N GLU A 94 -24.72 11.97 -6.81
CA GLU A 94 -24.76 12.47 -8.19
C GLU A 94 -23.52 12.06 -8.98
N GLU A 95 -22.33 12.08 -8.36
CA GLU A 95 -21.06 11.74 -8.99
C GLU A 95 -20.09 11.01 -8.04
N PHE A 96 -19.08 10.37 -8.63
CA PHE A 96 -17.94 9.84 -7.90
C PHE A 96 -16.92 10.95 -7.66
N VAL A 97 -16.84 11.44 -6.42
CA VAL A 97 -15.87 12.45 -6.00
C VAL A 97 -14.63 11.75 -5.46
N VAL A 98 -13.46 12.14 -5.97
CA VAL A 98 -12.18 11.75 -5.38
C VAL A 98 -11.96 12.60 -4.13
N ILE A 99 -12.16 12.00 -2.96
CA ILE A 99 -11.80 12.65 -1.70
C ILE A 99 -10.29 12.46 -1.52
N GLY A 100 -9.54 13.49 -1.91
CA GLY A 100 -8.16 13.66 -1.47
C GLY A 100 -8.10 13.78 0.06
N PRO A 101 -6.96 13.49 0.69
CA PRO A 101 -6.83 13.68 2.13
C PRO A 101 -7.20 15.13 2.47
N LYS A 102 -8.17 15.34 3.37
CA LYS A 102 -8.51 16.69 3.83
C LYS A 102 -7.25 17.39 4.33
N ALA A 103 -6.91 18.51 3.71
CA ALA A 103 -5.95 19.48 4.24
C ALA A 103 -6.62 20.27 5.36
N SER A 104 -6.99 19.61 6.44
CA SER A 104 -7.48 20.20 7.70
C SER A 104 -7.56 19.03 8.66
N GLU A 105 -6.60 18.82 9.55
CA GLU A 105 -6.56 19.46 10.88
C GLU A 105 -5.13 19.89 11.23
N ALA A 106 -4.64 20.96 10.60
CA ALA A 106 -3.68 21.85 11.25
C ALA A 106 -4.50 23.08 11.65
N GLY A 107 -5.19 22.97 12.78
CA GLY A 107 -5.76 24.13 13.47
C GLY A 107 -4.64 24.84 14.24
N PRO A 108 -4.67 26.18 14.33
CA PRO A 108 -3.65 27.00 14.98
C PRO A 108 -3.49 26.69 16.47
#